data_AF-A0A814DUG3-F1
#
_entry.id   AF-A0A814DUG3-F1
#
_cell.length_a   1.000
_cell.length_b   1.000
_cell.length_c   1.000
_cell.angle_alpha   90.00
_cell.angle_beta   90.00
_cell.angle_gamma   90.00
#
_symmetry.space_group_name_H-M   'P 1'
#
loop_
_entity.id
_entity.type
_entity.pdbx_description
1 polymer ?
#
loop_
_entity_poly.entity_id
_entity_poly.type
_entity_poly.pdbx_seq_one_letter_code
_entity_poly.pdbx_strand_id
1 'polypeptide(L)'
;MVSISNISCLLFILFINLTNEQDHDENSFEIREHSLNRPYPAVFSTANSYWHLVGNTIVTDRYIRLTSDSQSKAGGLWNMIPVTYPDWEMHVHYKVHGSGKELFGDGFVIWYVRDPKLTGPVFGYADYFHGLAIIMDTYSNHNGPHNHAHPYISAMVNNGSLHYDHDRDGTHTIISGCESPFRGRDTDTLVAIRYQNDRLTISTDIEGKNVWKECFTASDVHLPTHYYFGFSAATGDLSDNHDIISVHTYQLDSDEKRHSEDRRSIIPNAPGAEPEREHTDDPKGSGWSALKIFFLIIFLIIVCVGVGVGAYYYMNNRQYQRTRFY
;
A
#
# COMPACT_ATOMS: atom_id res chain seq x y z
N MET A 1 27.01 46.59 -36.01
CA MET A 1 27.76 45.35 -35.71
C MET A 1 27.62 45.09 -34.22
N VAL A 2 26.67 44.24 -33.83
CA VAL A 2 26.57 43.77 -32.44
C VAL A 2 27.72 42.79 -32.24
N SER A 3 28.61 43.09 -31.29
CA SER A 3 29.83 42.32 -31.06
C SER A 3 29.48 40.87 -30.71
N ILE A 4 30.09 39.92 -31.43
CA ILE A 4 29.95 38.46 -31.26
C ILE A 4 30.20 38.05 -29.80
N SER A 5 30.99 38.85 -29.07
CA SER A 5 31.28 38.66 -27.64
C SER A 5 30.04 38.77 -26.75
N ASN A 6 29.05 39.62 -27.07
CA ASN A 6 27.86 39.80 -26.24
C ASN A 6 26.87 38.64 -26.39
N ILE A 7 26.80 38.05 -27.59
CA ILE A 7 25.91 36.91 -27.88
C ILE A 7 26.45 35.64 -27.21
N SER A 8 27.78 35.45 -27.20
CA SER A 8 28.41 34.32 -26.49
C SER A 8 28.20 34.39 -24.97
N CYS A 9 28.20 35.59 -24.39
CA CYS A 9 27.99 35.78 -22.95
C CYS A 9 26.51 35.52 -22.58
N LEU A 10 25.57 36.00 -23.39
CA LEU A 10 24.14 35.73 -23.23
C LEU A 10 23.80 34.24 -23.37
N LEU A 11 24.39 33.54 -24.33
CA LEU A 11 24.20 32.08 -24.48
C LEU A 11 24.81 31.29 -23.32
N PHE A 12 25.95 31.75 -22.76
CA PHE A 12 26.58 31.11 -21.61
C PHE A 12 25.76 31.32 -20.32
N ILE A 13 25.19 32.51 -20.12
CA ILE A 13 24.28 32.80 -19.00
C ILE A 13 22.97 32.00 -19.16
N LEU A 14 22.45 31.86 -20.39
CA LEU A 14 21.26 31.03 -20.65
C LEU A 14 21.56 29.54 -20.41
N PHE A 15 22.76 29.06 -20.74
CA PHE A 15 23.20 27.69 -20.46
C PHE A 15 23.37 27.42 -18.96
N ILE A 16 23.95 28.36 -18.20
CA ILE A 16 24.09 28.23 -16.73
C ILE A 16 22.70 28.18 -16.06
N ASN A 17 21.75 28.98 -16.54
CA ASN A 17 20.37 28.97 -16.03
C ASN A 17 19.58 27.71 -16.42
N LEU A 18 19.99 26.98 -17.46
CA LEU A 18 19.38 25.71 -17.87
C LEU A 18 19.98 24.48 -17.16
N THR A 19 21.13 24.64 -16.48
CA THR A 19 21.82 23.53 -15.80
C THR A 19 21.70 23.54 -14.28
N ASN A 20 20.90 24.45 -13.70
CA ASN A 20 20.74 24.58 -12.25
C ASN A 20 19.26 24.51 -11.83
N GLU A 21 18.65 23.37 -12.08
CA GLU A 21 17.51 22.87 -11.29
C GLU A 21 17.89 21.47 -10.78
N GLN A 22 18.93 21.43 -9.95
CA GLN A 22 19.08 20.34 -9.01
C GLN A 22 18.93 20.99 -7.63
N ASP A 23 17.69 21.01 -7.17
CA ASP A 23 17.25 21.53 -5.88
C ASP A 23 17.85 20.64 -4.79
N HIS A 24 19.15 20.79 -4.56
CA HIS A 24 19.80 20.30 -3.35
C HIS A 24 19.32 21.23 -2.26
N ASP A 25 18.28 20.81 -1.54
CA ASP A 25 17.75 21.47 -0.34
C ASP A 25 18.94 21.63 0.63
N GLU A 26 19.59 22.80 0.64
CA GLU A 26 20.87 23.10 1.33
C GLU A 26 20.78 22.94 2.86
N ASN A 27 19.60 22.60 3.37
CA ASN A 27 19.20 22.57 4.77
C ASN A 27 18.72 21.17 5.25
N SER A 28 19.18 20.09 4.60
CA SER A 28 18.83 18.72 4.98
C SER A 28 20.07 17.88 5.34
N PHE A 29 20.01 17.15 6.45
CA PHE A 29 21.12 16.31 6.93
C PHE A 29 20.74 14.84 6.89
N GLU A 30 21.51 14.02 6.16
CA GLU A 30 21.29 12.57 6.11
C GLU A 30 21.62 11.92 7.47
N ILE A 31 20.65 11.18 8.02
CA ILE A 31 20.75 10.49 9.30
C ILE A 31 21.12 9.02 9.05
N ARG A 32 22.38 8.69 9.32
CA ARG A 32 22.96 7.38 9.01
C ARG A 32 22.27 6.23 9.74
N GLU A 33 21.89 6.42 11.00
CA GLU A 33 21.25 5.38 11.81
C GLU A 33 19.85 5.01 11.32
N HIS A 34 19.18 5.90 10.58
CA HIS A 34 17.88 5.67 9.95
C HIS A 34 17.99 5.45 8.44
N SER A 35 19.21 5.28 7.92
CA SER A 35 19.48 5.04 6.50
C SER A 35 20.05 3.64 6.30
N LEU A 36 19.92 3.12 5.08
CA LEU A 36 20.31 1.77 4.69
C LEU A 36 20.72 1.75 3.22
N ASN A 37 21.98 1.42 2.96
CA ASN A 37 22.50 1.25 1.61
C ASN A 37 23.32 -0.02 1.46
N ARG A 38 23.61 -0.40 0.21
CA ARG A 38 24.51 -1.51 -0.10
C ARG A 38 25.93 -1.22 0.40
N PRO A 39 26.72 -2.23 0.80
CA PRO A 39 26.37 -3.66 0.90
C PRO A 39 25.79 -4.05 2.27
N TYR A 40 24.62 -4.71 2.28
CA TYR A 40 23.90 -5.02 3.53
C TYR A 40 24.40 -6.23 4.34
N PRO A 41 24.99 -7.30 3.77
CA PRO A 41 25.39 -8.46 4.57
C PRO A 41 26.34 -8.12 5.72
N ALA A 42 27.20 -7.11 5.53
CA ALA A 42 28.05 -6.58 6.59
C ALA A 42 27.24 -5.87 7.69
N VAL A 43 26.20 -5.10 7.32
CA VAL A 43 25.30 -4.39 8.25
C VAL A 43 24.63 -5.38 9.20
N PHE A 44 24.03 -6.44 8.67
CA PHE A 44 23.31 -7.45 9.46
C PHE A 44 24.20 -8.51 10.13
N SER A 45 25.49 -8.57 9.80
CA SER A 45 26.46 -9.49 10.44
C SER A 45 26.99 -8.97 11.79
N THR A 46 26.80 -7.69 12.08
CA THR A 46 27.28 -7.07 13.32
C THR A 46 26.18 -7.05 14.37
N ALA A 47 26.54 -7.31 15.62
CA ALA A 47 25.61 -7.24 16.76
C ALA A 47 25.00 -5.82 16.98
N ASN A 48 25.54 -4.79 16.31
CA ASN A 48 25.16 -3.38 16.43
C ASN A 48 24.39 -2.86 15.20
N SER A 49 23.72 -3.74 14.43
CA SER A 49 22.87 -3.28 13.33
C SER A 49 21.69 -2.46 13.87
N TYR A 50 21.48 -1.25 13.35
CA TYR A 50 20.28 -0.45 13.63
C TYR A 50 19.02 -1.07 13.00
N TRP A 51 19.19 -1.97 12.02
CA TRP A 51 18.11 -2.59 11.27
C TRP A 51 17.96 -4.07 11.64
N HIS A 52 16.73 -4.51 11.86
CA HIS A 52 16.37 -5.87 12.24
C HIS A 52 15.40 -6.49 11.24
N LEU A 53 15.62 -7.76 10.92
CA LEU A 53 14.79 -8.54 10.02
C LEU A 53 13.74 -9.34 10.81
N VAL A 54 12.56 -9.51 10.24
CA VAL A 54 11.46 -10.30 10.78
C VAL A 54 10.86 -11.19 9.67
N GLY A 55 10.33 -12.35 10.06
CA GLY A 55 9.56 -13.22 9.18
C GLY A 55 10.41 -13.82 8.05
N ASN A 56 9.85 -13.81 6.83
CA ASN A 56 10.45 -14.40 5.63
C ASN A 56 11.49 -13.51 4.93
N THR A 57 11.88 -12.40 5.55
CA THR A 57 12.80 -11.43 4.94
C THR A 57 14.17 -12.06 4.68
N ILE A 58 14.69 -11.91 3.46
CA ILE A 58 16.03 -12.35 3.08
C ILE A 58 16.91 -11.17 2.65
N VAL A 59 18.20 -11.28 2.87
CA VAL A 59 19.19 -10.26 2.50
C VAL A 59 20.13 -10.82 1.44
N THR A 60 20.36 -10.04 0.39
CA THR A 60 21.37 -10.32 -0.63
C THR A 60 22.42 -9.20 -0.65
N ASP A 61 23.35 -9.21 -1.60
CA ASP A 61 24.26 -8.09 -1.86
C ASP A 61 23.60 -6.91 -2.59
N ARG A 62 22.44 -7.13 -3.23
CA ARG A 62 21.78 -6.18 -4.12
C ARG A 62 20.45 -5.62 -3.58
N TYR A 63 19.76 -6.38 -2.75
CA TYR A 63 18.47 -5.99 -2.17
C TYR A 63 18.19 -6.74 -0.87
N ILE A 64 17.25 -6.20 -0.11
CA ILE A 64 16.58 -6.87 1.01
C ILE A 64 15.17 -7.20 0.55
N ARG A 65 14.83 -8.49 0.50
CA ARG A 65 13.53 -8.97 0.03
C ARG A 65 12.65 -9.28 1.21
N LEU A 66 11.56 -8.54 1.38
CA LEU A 66 10.57 -8.72 2.44
C LEU A 66 9.78 -10.02 2.23
N THR A 67 9.28 -10.24 1.01
CA THR A 67 8.65 -11.50 0.60
C THR A 67 9.10 -11.90 -0.80
N SER A 68 9.10 -13.21 -1.06
CA SER A 68 9.30 -13.77 -2.40
C SER A 68 7.98 -13.93 -3.15
N ASP A 69 8.06 -14.02 -4.48
CA ASP A 69 6.98 -14.42 -5.37
C ASP A 69 6.57 -15.90 -5.11
N SER A 70 5.93 -16.08 -3.97
CA SER A 70 5.40 -17.33 -3.42
C SER A 70 4.29 -16.99 -2.43
N GLN A 71 3.27 -17.83 -2.36
CA GLN A 71 2.12 -17.63 -1.49
C GLN A 71 2.47 -17.67 0.01
N SER A 72 1.61 -17.03 0.81
CA SER A 72 1.60 -17.10 2.28
C SER A 72 2.95 -16.74 2.91
N LYS A 73 3.55 -15.62 2.49
CA LYS A 73 4.76 -15.05 3.10
C LYS A 73 4.42 -13.79 3.86
N ALA A 74 5.17 -13.55 4.93
CA ALA A 74 5.15 -12.28 5.65
C ALA A 74 6.56 -11.96 6.12
N GLY A 75 7.02 -10.73 5.86
CA GLY A 75 8.34 -10.29 6.25
C GLY A 75 8.35 -8.82 6.65
N GLY A 76 9.38 -8.42 7.38
CA GLY A 76 9.60 -7.03 7.73
C GLY A 76 11.06 -6.67 8.01
N LEU A 77 11.33 -5.39 7.89
CA LEU A 77 12.62 -4.74 8.13
C LEU A 77 12.37 -3.53 9.02
N TRP A 78 13.02 -3.48 10.19
CA TRP A 78 12.70 -2.49 11.23
C TRP A 78 13.93 -1.74 11.69
N ASN A 79 13.86 -0.41 11.71
CA ASN A 79 14.85 0.41 12.36
C ASN A 79 14.57 0.42 13.87
N MET A 80 15.59 0.14 14.68
CA MET A 80 15.48 0.03 16.14
C MET A 80 15.92 1.30 16.88
N ILE A 81 16.23 2.37 16.14
CA ILE A 81 16.50 3.68 16.70
C ILE A 81 15.22 4.53 16.59
N PRO A 82 14.75 5.15 17.68
CA PRO A 82 13.58 6.02 17.63
C PRO A 82 13.93 7.35 16.95
N VAL A 83 13.02 7.87 16.13
CA VAL A 83 13.20 9.13 15.40
C VAL A 83 12.93 10.30 16.34
N THR A 84 13.95 11.09 16.67
CA THR A 84 13.85 12.13 17.71
C THR A 84 13.47 13.51 17.18
N TYR A 85 13.55 13.72 15.87
CA TYR A 85 13.31 14.99 15.19
C TYR A 85 11.88 15.07 14.64
N PRO A 86 11.27 16.27 14.65
CA PRO A 86 9.85 16.45 14.31
C PRO A 86 9.58 16.44 12.80
N ASP A 87 10.55 16.88 12.00
CA ASP A 87 10.42 17.03 10.56
C ASP A 87 11.50 16.22 9.84
N TRP A 88 11.07 15.40 8.89
CA TRP A 88 11.91 14.39 8.27
C TRP A 88 11.48 14.07 6.84
N GLU A 89 12.43 13.60 6.05
CA GLU A 89 12.18 13.10 4.71
C GLU A 89 12.86 11.74 4.51
N MET A 90 12.13 10.77 3.98
CA MET A 90 12.67 9.45 3.68
C MET A 90 12.54 9.15 2.19
N HIS A 91 13.67 8.86 1.54
CA HIS A 91 13.72 8.34 0.19
C HIS A 91 13.92 6.84 0.23
N VAL A 92 13.00 6.10 -0.40
CA VAL A 92 13.05 4.64 -0.48
C VAL A 92 13.19 4.24 -1.93
N HIS A 93 14.27 3.54 -2.24
CA HIS A 93 14.41 2.79 -3.47
C HIS A 93 13.87 1.38 -3.22
N TYR A 94 12.80 1.03 -3.93
CA TYR A 94 12.15 -0.26 -3.82
C TYR A 94 11.98 -0.90 -5.20
N LYS A 95 11.59 -2.18 -5.25
CA LYS A 95 11.16 -2.84 -6.48
C LYS A 95 10.08 -3.87 -6.17
N VAL A 96 8.98 -3.82 -6.92
CA VAL A 96 7.90 -4.82 -6.84
C VAL A 96 7.80 -5.53 -8.18
N HIS A 97 7.95 -6.85 -8.18
CA HIS A 97 7.97 -7.65 -9.41
C HIS A 97 7.64 -9.12 -9.15
N GLY A 98 7.05 -9.77 -10.14
CA GLY A 98 6.68 -11.18 -10.05
C GLY A 98 6.35 -11.76 -11.42
N SER A 99 6.16 -13.08 -11.44
CA SER A 99 5.84 -13.83 -12.66
C SER A 99 4.39 -13.65 -13.12
N GLY A 100 3.49 -13.27 -12.22
CA GLY A 100 2.09 -12.99 -12.49
C GLY A 100 1.89 -11.77 -13.40
N LYS A 101 1.10 -11.92 -14.46
CA LYS A 101 0.75 -10.82 -15.39
C LYS A 101 -0.50 -10.06 -14.95
N GLU A 102 -1.56 -10.79 -14.60
CA GLU A 102 -2.87 -10.23 -14.22
C GLU A 102 -3.21 -10.52 -12.76
N LEU A 103 -2.65 -11.59 -12.19
CA LEU A 103 -2.86 -12.01 -10.81
C LEU A 103 -1.55 -11.89 -10.05
N PHE A 104 -1.49 -10.94 -9.12
CA PHE A 104 -0.33 -10.58 -8.30
C PHE A 104 -0.81 -9.85 -7.05
N GLY A 105 -0.01 -9.81 -5.99
CA GLY A 105 -0.41 -9.21 -4.73
C GLY A 105 0.54 -9.50 -3.56
N ASP A 106 0.31 -8.91 -2.39
CA ASP A 106 -0.71 -7.86 -2.13
C ASP A 106 -0.08 -6.47 -2.12
N GLY A 107 1.20 -6.37 -1.76
CA GLY A 107 1.94 -5.11 -1.70
C GLY A 107 2.91 -5.06 -0.52
N PHE A 108 3.35 -3.86 -0.19
CA PHE A 108 4.17 -3.60 1.00
C PHE A 108 3.80 -2.28 1.66
N VAL A 109 4.22 -2.10 2.91
CA VAL A 109 3.92 -0.90 3.69
C VAL A 109 5.20 -0.33 4.27
N ILE A 110 5.31 0.99 4.23
CA ILE A 110 6.35 1.79 4.89
C ILE A 110 5.73 2.38 6.15
N TRP A 111 6.36 2.14 7.30
CA TRP A 111 5.81 2.43 8.61
C TRP A 111 6.58 3.51 9.33
N TYR A 112 5.86 4.33 10.09
CA TYR A 112 6.38 5.12 11.19
C TYR A 112 5.48 4.91 12.42
N VAL A 113 5.87 3.99 13.31
CA VAL A 113 4.97 3.43 14.34
C VAL A 113 5.62 3.29 15.72
N ARG A 114 4.79 3.23 16.76
CA ARG A 114 5.23 3.09 18.16
C ARG A 114 5.95 1.77 18.44
N ASP A 115 5.39 0.66 17.97
CA ASP A 115 5.77 -0.69 18.39
C ASP A 115 6.43 -1.46 17.24
N PRO A 116 7.77 -1.44 17.08
CA PRO A 116 8.43 -2.08 15.95
C PRO A 116 8.41 -3.61 16.07
N LYS A 117 8.55 -4.31 14.94
CA LYS A 117 8.68 -5.77 14.84
C LYS A 117 7.47 -6.60 15.28
N LEU A 118 6.30 -6.00 15.43
CA LEU A 118 5.07 -6.78 15.55
C LEU A 118 4.77 -7.49 14.22
N THR A 119 3.96 -8.55 14.29
CA THR A 119 3.52 -9.31 13.11
C THR A 119 2.00 -9.40 13.11
N GLY A 120 1.39 -9.35 11.94
CA GLY A 120 -0.07 -9.39 11.85
C GLY A 120 -0.59 -9.38 10.41
N PRO A 121 -1.89 -9.15 10.23
CA PRO A 121 -2.56 -9.29 8.95
C PRO A 121 -2.34 -8.11 7.98
N VAL A 122 -1.87 -6.95 8.47
CA VAL A 122 -1.74 -5.74 7.65
C VAL A 122 -0.38 -5.76 6.95
N PHE A 123 -0.33 -6.36 5.76
CA PHE A 123 0.90 -6.54 4.97
C PHE A 123 2.06 -7.09 5.82
N GLY A 124 1.77 -8.05 6.70
CA GLY A 124 2.76 -8.70 7.57
C GLY A 124 2.99 -8.02 8.94
N TYR A 125 2.36 -6.88 9.20
CA TYR A 125 2.45 -6.15 10.47
C TYR A 125 1.11 -6.13 11.24
N ALA A 126 1.17 -5.73 12.50
CA ALA A 126 0.02 -5.69 13.40
C ALA A 126 -1.05 -4.67 12.94
N ASP A 127 -2.30 -5.08 13.11
CA ASP A 127 -3.46 -4.21 13.01
C ASP A 127 -3.61 -3.33 14.27
N TYR A 128 -4.48 -2.32 14.24
CA TYR A 128 -4.66 -1.35 15.33
C TYR A 128 -3.35 -0.69 15.77
N PHE A 129 -2.53 -0.32 14.79
CA PHE A 129 -1.23 0.31 15.03
C PHE A 129 -1.37 1.75 15.53
N HIS A 130 -0.30 2.27 16.14
CA HIS A 130 -0.18 3.67 16.52
C HIS A 130 0.90 4.31 15.63
N GLY A 131 0.51 5.25 14.76
CA GLY A 131 1.44 5.97 13.88
C GLY A 131 0.90 6.14 12.46
N LEU A 132 1.82 6.08 11.49
CA LEU A 132 1.57 6.27 10.06
C LEU A 132 1.93 5.00 9.28
N ALA A 133 1.07 4.65 8.34
CA ALA A 133 1.29 3.63 7.31
C ALA A 133 1.23 4.28 5.92
N ILE A 134 2.26 4.10 5.11
CA ILE A 134 2.24 4.38 3.67
C ILE A 134 2.13 3.05 2.94
N ILE A 135 0.96 2.78 2.38
CA ILE A 135 0.57 1.49 1.82
C ILE A 135 0.81 1.55 0.31
N MET A 136 1.59 0.59 -0.18
CA MET A 136 1.94 0.42 -1.59
C MET A 136 1.21 -0.82 -2.10
N ASP A 137 -0.09 -0.65 -2.39
CA ASP A 137 -1.02 -1.71 -2.70
C ASP A 137 -0.96 -2.07 -4.19
N THR A 138 -0.78 -3.35 -4.53
CA THR A 138 -0.77 -3.81 -5.93
C THR A 138 -2.05 -4.49 -6.37
N TYR A 139 -2.93 -4.91 -5.46
CA TYR A 139 -4.08 -5.74 -5.81
C TYR A 139 -5.38 -5.06 -5.41
N SER A 140 -6.37 -5.08 -6.30
CA SER A 140 -7.69 -4.53 -5.98
C SER A 140 -8.54 -5.63 -5.34
N ASN A 141 -8.81 -5.53 -4.04
CA ASN A 141 -9.72 -6.44 -3.36
C ASN A 141 -11.20 -6.04 -3.57
N HIS A 142 -11.48 -4.79 -4.00
CA HIS A 142 -12.84 -4.28 -4.16
C HIS A 142 -13.33 -4.09 -5.61
N ASN A 143 -14.51 -4.65 -5.94
CA ASN A 143 -15.19 -4.47 -7.23
C ASN A 143 -16.44 -3.55 -7.13
N GLY A 144 -16.32 -2.38 -6.48
CA GLY A 144 -17.44 -1.48 -6.24
C GLY A 144 -17.21 -0.01 -6.65
N PRO A 145 -18.20 0.87 -6.43
CA PRO A 145 -18.02 2.31 -6.58
C PRO A 145 -16.89 2.73 -5.64
N HIS A 146 -15.93 3.53 -6.12
CA HIS A 146 -14.63 3.86 -5.48
C HIS A 146 -13.45 2.94 -5.85
N ASN A 147 -13.56 2.13 -6.92
CA ASN A 147 -12.40 1.47 -7.50
C ASN A 147 -11.39 2.50 -8.04
N HIS A 148 -10.17 2.50 -7.51
CA HIS A 148 -9.02 3.23 -8.05
C HIS A 148 -8.19 2.28 -8.90
N ALA A 149 -7.44 2.78 -9.88
CA ALA A 149 -6.53 1.90 -10.59
C ALA A 149 -5.39 1.47 -9.67
N HIS A 150 -5.17 0.15 -9.56
CA HIS A 150 -4.02 -0.41 -8.87
C HIS A 150 -2.84 -0.58 -9.85
N PRO A 151 -1.58 -0.47 -9.40
CA PRO A 151 -1.17 -0.21 -8.02
C PRO A 151 -1.51 1.20 -7.49
N TYR A 152 -1.85 1.27 -6.20
CA TYR A 152 -2.31 2.47 -5.51
C TYR A 152 -1.44 2.75 -4.29
N ILE A 153 -1.04 4.01 -4.11
CA ILE A 153 -0.28 4.45 -2.94
C ILE A 153 -1.24 5.22 -2.03
N SER A 154 -1.38 4.81 -0.78
CA SER A 154 -2.24 5.48 0.19
C SER A 154 -1.53 5.71 1.52
N ALA A 155 -2.05 6.63 2.32
CA ALA A 155 -1.61 6.84 3.70
C ALA A 155 -2.75 6.59 4.68
N MET A 156 -2.43 6.00 5.83
CA MET A 156 -3.35 5.83 6.96
C MET A 156 -2.66 6.27 8.25
N VAL A 157 -3.34 7.09 9.05
CA VAL A 157 -2.89 7.50 10.38
C VAL A 157 -3.80 6.84 11.40
N ASN A 158 -3.20 6.18 12.40
CA ASN A 158 -3.97 5.41 13.38
C ASN A 158 -3.45 5.68 14.80
N ASN A 159 -4.38 5.78 15.74
CA ASN A 159 -4.11 5.92 17.17
C ASN A 159 -4.37 4.61 17.95
N GLY A 160 -4.51 3.49 17.24
CA GLY A 160 -4.85 2.19 17.80
C GLY A 160 -6.33 1.85 17.86
N SER A 161 -7.21 2.71 17.34
CA SER A 161 -8.66 2.45 17.31
C SER A 161 -9.18 1.93 15.98
N LEU A 162 -8.44 2.17 14.88
CA LEU A 162 -8.91 1.84 13.53
C LEU A 162 -8.40 0.47 13.09
N HIS A 163 -9.29 -0.30 12.47
CA HIS A 163 -8.98 -1.55 11.77
C HIS A 163 -8.59 -1.24 10.32
N TYR A 164 -7.56 -1.91 9.80
CA TYR A 164 -7.31 -1.92 8.37
C TYR A 164 -8.15 -3.00 7.67
N ASP A 165 -9.16 -2.56 6.91
CA ASP A 165 -10.02 -3.44 6.12
C ASP A 165 -9.35 -3.82 4.79
N HIS A 166 -8.74 -4.99 4.76
CA HIS A 166 -8.08 -5.54 3.57
C HIS A 166 -9.08 -5.91 2.46
N ASP A 167 -10.33 -6.23 2.78
CA ASP A 167 -11.33 -6.61 1.77
C ASP A 167 -11.82 -5.40 0.96
N ARG A 168 -11.52 -4.18 1.44
CA ARG A 168 -11.91 -2.91 0.84
C ARG A 168 -10.73 -1.96 0.66
N ASP A 169 -9.51 -2.48 0.55
CA ASP A 169 -8.29 -1.72 0.25
C ASP A 169 -8.05 -0.53 1.22
N GLY A 170 -8.53 -0.64 2.47
CA GLY A 170 -8.44 0.42 3.48
C GLY A 170 -9.23 1.71 3.17
N THR A 171 -10.12 1.70 2.17
CA THR A 171 -10.81 2.90 1.64
C THR A 171 -11.57 3.75 2.68
N HIS A 172 -11.92 3.18 3.83
CA HIS A 172 -12.64 3.87 4.91
C HIS A 172 -11.72 4.61 5.89
N THR A 173 -10.43 4.28 5.92
CA THR A 173 -9.47 4.74 6.93
C THR A 173 -8.24 5.44 6.34
N ILE A 174 -8.08 5.43 5.02
CA ILE A 174 -7.02 6.18 4.33
C ILE A 174 -7.29 7.69 4.38
N ILE A 175 -6.24 8.47 4.57
CA ILE A 175 -6.31 9.93 4.64
C ILE A 175 -6.14 10.61 3.27
N SER A 176 -5.41 9.97 2.36
CA SER A 176 -5.17 10.40 0.99
C SER A 176 -4.46 9.29 0.21
N GLY A 177 -4.49 9.34 -1.13
CA GLY A 177 -3.77 8.40 -1.98
C GLY A 177 -3.66 8.87 -3.44
N CYS A 178 -2.89 8.13 -4.24
CA CYS A 178 -2.81 8.31 -5.69
C CYS A 178 -2.54 6.99 -6.43
N GLU A 179 -2.96 6.93 -7.70
CA GLU A 179 -2.61 5.85 -8.60
C GLU A 179 -1.13 5.96 -9.01
N SER A 180 -0.37 4.88 -8.86
CA SER A 180 1.04 4.84 -9.24
C SER A 180 1.43 3.48 -9.78
N PRO A 181 1.55 3.32 -11.11
CA PRO A 181 1.88 2.03 -11.72
C PRO A 181 3.35 1.64 -11.55
N PHE A 182 3.77 1.36 -10.32
CA PHE A 182 5.16 1.07 -9.94
C PHE A 182 5.59 -0.40 -10.14
N ARG A 183 4.65 -1.34 -10.23
CA ARG A 183 4.96 -2.77 -10.36
C ARG A 183 5.59 -3.09 -11.72
N GLY A 184 6.63 -3.93 -11.71
CA GLY A 184 7.22 -4.49 -12.93
C GLY A 184 7.97 -3.47 -13.80
N ARG A 185 8.37 -2.32 -13.23
CA ARG A 185 9.15 -1.30 -13.93
C ARG A 185 10.58 -1.77 -14.20
N ASP A 186 11.08 -1.48 -15.40
CA ASP A 186 12.48 -1.70 -15.77
C ASP A 186 13.40 -0.62 -15.20
N THR A 187 12.85 0.58 -14.96
CA THR A 187 13.50 1.72 -14.31
C THR A 187 13.57 1.53 -12.79
N ASP A 188 14.42 2.33 -12.15
CA ASP A 188 14.43 2.45 -10.69
C ASP A 188 13.10 3.06 -10.23
N THR A 189 12.55 2.52 -9.14
CA THR A 189 11.31 3.00 -8.52
C THR A 189 11.61 3.59 -7.15
N LEU A 190 11.37 4.89 -7.01
CA LEU A 190 11.66 5.68 -5.84
C LEU A 190 10.37 6.28 -5.26
N VAL A 191 10.28 6.34 -3.94
CA VAL A 191 9.26 7.11 -3.22
C VAL A 191 9.95 8.02 -2.20
N ALA A 192 9.54 9.28 -2.15
CA ALA A 192 9.92 10.25 -1.14
C ALA A 192 8.72 10.49 -0.22
N ILE A 193 8.94 10.33 1.09
CA ILE A 193 7.96 10.57 2.15
C ILE A 193 8.46 11.75 2.97
N ARG A 194 7.87 12.91 2.78
CA ARG A 194 8.24 14.14 3.51
C ARG A 194 7.17 14.45 4.55
N TYR A 195 7.57 14.50 5.82
CA TYR A 195 6.73 14.98 6.92
C TYR A 195 7.37 16.26 7.49
N GLN A 196 6.75 17.41 7.23
CA GLN A 196 7.25 18.70 7.66
C GLN A 196 6.08 19.62 8.02
N ASN A 197 6.16 20.34 9.13
CA ASN A 197 5.13 21.31 9.52
C ASN A 197 3.71 20.71 9.56
N ASP A 198 3.57 19.50 10.12
CA ASP A 198 2.31 18.74 10.22
C ASP A 198 1.64 18.50 8.84
N ARG A 199 2.46 18.43 7.78
CA ARG A 199 2.07 18.10 6.41
C ARG A 199 2.83 16.88 5.94
N LEU A 200 2.11 15.89 5.44
CA LEU A 200 2.64 14.70 4.80
C LEU A 200 2.57 14.86 3.28
N THR A 201 3.71 14.80 2.61
CA THR A 201 3.82 14.86 1.15
C THR A 201 4.47 13.58 0.64
N ILE A 202 3.81 12.91 -0.30
CA ILE A 202 4.34 11.72 -0.96
C ILE A 202 4.66 12.07 -2.40
N SER A 203 5.89 11.78 -2.82
CA SER A 203 6.33 11.94 -4.21
C SER A 203 6.96 10.65 -4.72
N THR A 204 6.93 10.44 -6.04
CA THR A 204 7.48 9.23 -6.66
C THR A 204 8.31 9.57 -7.89
N ASP A 205 9.32 8.75 -8.16
CA ASP A 205 9.94 8.64 -9.48
C ASP A 205 9.92 7.17 -9.89
N ILE A 206 9.04 6.85 -10.83
CA ILE A 206 8.89 5.51 -11.41
C ILE A 206 9.34 5.47 -12.88
N GLU A 207 9.77 6.61 -13.42
CA GLU A 207 10.22 6.75 -14.81
C GLU A 207 11.76 6.80 -14.91
N GLY A 208 12.46 6.80 -13.77
CA GLY A 208 13.93 6.84 -13.71
C GLY A 208 14.49 8.16 -14.24
N LYS A 209 13.74 9.25 -14.09
CA LYS A 209 14.11 10.58 -14.61
C LYS A 209 14.88 11.42 -13.59
N ASN A 210 14.99 10.94 -12.34
CA ASN A 210 15.46 11.69 -11.19
C ASN A 210 14.66 12.98 -10.98
N VAL A 211 13.35 12.92 -11.23
CA VAL A 211 12.41 14.03 -11.02
C VAL A 211 11.26 13.52 -10.18
N TRP A 212 11.09 14.12 -9.01
CA TRP A 212 9.98 13.80 -8.11
C TRP A 212 8.67 14.29 -8.71
N LYS A 213 7.73 13.37 -8.88
CA LYS A 213 6.33 13.68 -9.18
C LYS A 213 5.52 13.54 -7.90
N GLU A 214 4.87 14.63 -7.48
CA GLU A 214 3.94 14.59 -6.35
C GLU A 214 2.82 13.57 -6.62
N CYS A 215 2.61 12.68 -5.66
CA CYS A 215 1.53 11.70 -5.62
C CYS A 215 0.32 12.31 -4.90
N PHE A 216 0.50 12.72 -3.65
CA PHE A 216 -0.49 13.47 -2.88
C PHE A 216 0.14 14.21 -1.70
N THR A 217 -0.65 15.11 -1.13
CA THR A 217 -0.32 15.85 0.09
C THR A 217 -1.51 15.83 1.06
N ALA A 218 -1.27 15.52 2.34
CA ALA A 218 -2.24 15.65 3.42
C ALA A 218 -1.75 16.69 4.44
N SER A 219 -2.61 17.65 4.78
CA SER A 219 -2.33 18.68 5.79
C SER A 219 -2.97 18.30 7.13
N ASP A 220 -2.49 18.91 8.21
CA ASP A 220 -3.04 18.70 9.56
C ASP A 220 -2.89 17.24 10.01
N VAL A 221 -1.72 16.65 9.71
CA VAL A 221 -1.30 15.32 10.14
C VAL A 221 -0.43 15.50 11.37
N HIS A 222 -0.85 14.96 12.51
CA HIS A 222 -0.10 15.06 13.76
C HIS A 222 0.51 13.71 14.11
N LEU A 223 1.84 13.64 14.03
CA LEU A 223 2.62 12.47 14.43
C LEU A 223 3.52 12.79 15.63
N PRO A 224 3.66 11.86 16.59
CA PRO A 224 4.59 11.98 17.69
C PRO A 224 6.03 11.74 17.24
N THR A 225 6.99 12.26 18.00
CA THR A 225 8.38 11.82 17.88
C THR A 225 8.60 10.53 18.66
N HIS A 226 9.76 9.92 18.47
CA HIS A 226 10.24 8.69 19.12
C HIS A 226 9.51 7.42 18.69
N TYR A 227 8.90 7.43 17.51
CA TYR A 227 8.43 6.22 16.84
C TYR A 227 9.53 5.68 15.93
N TYR A 228 9.27 4.53 15.32
CA TYR A 228 10.25 3.73 14.59
C TYR A 228 9.87 3.59 13.13
N PHE A 229 10.87 3.71 12.26
CA PHE A 229 10.71 3.36 10.86
C PHE A 229 10.69 1.84 10.65
N GLY A 230 9.87 1.39 9.71
CA GLY A 230 9.81 0.00 9.34
C GLY A 230 9.25 -0.22 7.94
N PHE A 231 9.39 -1.46 7.49
CA PHE A 231 8.87 -1.95 6.23
C PHE A 231 8.28 -3.33 6.50
N SER A 232 7.14 -3.63 5.90
CA SER A 232 6.61 -4.99 5.89
C SER A 232 5.92 -5.31 4.58
N ALA A 233 5.88 -6.59 4.23
CA ALA A 233 5.10 -7.07 3.11
C ALA A 233 4.48 -8.42 3.46
N ALA A 234 3.37 -8.74 2.80
CA ALA A 234 2.76 -10.06 2.85
C ALA A 234 2.29 -10.49 1.45
N THR A 235 2.15 -11.80 1.30
CA THR A 235 1.54 -12.44 0.13
C THR A 235 0.44 -13.39 0.59
N GLY A 236 -0.74 -13.28 0.01
CA GLY A 236 -1.86 -14.20 0.22
C GLY A 236 -1.83 -15.37 -0.77
N ASP A 237 -2.96 -15.56 -1.46
CA ASP A 237 -3.10 -16.49 -2.59
C ASP A 237 -2.37 -15.98 -3.84
N LEU A 238 -2.18 -14.66 -3.91
CA LEU A 238 -1.35 -13.99 -4.91
C LEU A 238 0.01 -13.62 -4.31
N SER A 239 0.98 -13.40 -5.17
CA SER A 239 2.34 -13.10 -4.73
C SER A 239 3.09 -12.15 -5.65
N ASP A 240 4.06 -11.47 -5.05
CA ASP A 240 5.10 -10.70 -5.70
C ASP A 240 6.38 -10.75 -4.85
N ASN A 241 7.51 -10.44 -5.48
CA ASN A 241 8.71 -10.06 -4.76
C ASN A 241 8.58 -8.60 -4.32
N HIS A 242 8.81 -8.34 -3.04
CA HIS A 242 8.85 -6.99 -2.47
C HIS A 242 10.28 -6.71 -1.98
N ASP A 243 11.04 -5.95 -2.77
CA ASP A 243 12.46 -5.68 -2.54
C ASP A 243 12.67 -4.23 -2.09
N ILE A 244 13.42 -4.03 -0.99
CA ILE A 244 13.96 -2.75 -0.55
C ILE A 244 15.44 -2.69 -0.95
N ILE A 245 15.80 -1.67 -1.72
CA ILE A 245 17.15 -1.45 -2.25
C ILE A 245 17.88 -0.41 -1.41
N SER A 246 17.30 0.73 -1.11
CA SER A 246 17.94 1.68 -0.20
C SER A 246 16.91 2.54 0.51
N VAL A 247 17.34 3.04 1.65
CA VAL A 247 16.60 3.99 2.48
C VAL A 247 17.57 5.11 2.80
N HIS A 248 17.23 6.34 2.43
CA HIS A 248 17.97 7.53 2.82
C HIS A 248 17.01 8.40 3.61
N THR A 249 17.37 8.69 4.85
CA THR A 249 16.53 9.49 5.75
C THR A 249 17.25 10.78 6.06
N TYR A 250 16.54 11.89 5.94
CA TYR A 250 17.04 13.23 6.18
C TYR A 250 16.26 13.86 7.33
N GLN A 251 16.99 14.49 8.24
CA GLN A 251 16.40 15.47 9.14
C GLN A 251 16.26 16.78 8.38
N LEU A 252 15.05 17.36 8.44
CA LEU A 252 14.76 18.65 7.84
C LEU A 252 14.91 19.75 8.88
N ASP A 253 15.29 20.94 8.42
CA ASP A 253 15.22 22.13 9.26
C ASP A 253 13.77 22.42 9.67
N SER A 254 13.59 22.67 10.97
CA SER A 254 12.32 23.01 11.58
C SER A 254 12.44 24.29 12.40
N ASP A 255 11.35 25.04 12.51
CA ASP A 255 11.32 26.25 13.33
C ASP A 255 11.76 25.95 14.77
N GLU A 256 12.53 26.84 15.40
CA GLU A 256 13.06 26.64 16.77
C GLU A 256 11.97 26.24 17.78
N LYS A 257 10.76 26.80 17.62
CA LYS A 257 9.60 26.46 18.45
C LYS A 257 9.24 24.98 18.34
N ARG A 258 9.19 24.45 17.11
CA ARG A 258 8.84 23.05 16.82
C ARG A 258 9.93 22.10 17.31
N HIS A 259 11.19 22.50 17.22
CA HIS A 259 12.31 21.75 17.80
C HIS A 259 12.24 21.67 19.33
N SER A 260 11.75 22.72 20.00
CA SER A 260 11.63 22.78 21.46
C SER A 260 10.36 22.10 22.03
N GLU A 261 9.38 21.80 21.18
CA GLU A 261 8.11 21.19 21.58
C GLU A 261 8.29 19.70 21.90
N ASP A 262 7.82 19.26 23.07
CA ASP A 262 7.77 17.83 23.38
C ASP A 262 6.61 17.14 22.67
N ARG A 263 6.92 16.59 21.50
CA ARG A 263 5.96 15.90 20.64
C ARG A 263 5.77 14.42 20.97
N ARG A 264 6.42 13.88 22.01
CA ARG A 264 6.33 12.45 22.36
C ARG A 264 4.93 12.01 22.78
N SER A 265 4.14 12.93 23.30
CA SER A 265 2.80 12.68 23.85
C SER A 265 1.65 12.94 22.87
N ILE A 266 1.96 13.35 21.64
CA ILE A 266 0.96 13.54 20.59
C ILE A 266 0.29 12.20 20.28
N ILE A 267 -1.05 12.19 20.28
CA ILE A 267 -1.83 11.05 19.79
C ILE A 267 -1.91 11.17 18.27
N PRO A 268 -1.48 10.16 17.50
CA PRO A 268 -1.53 10.22 16.04
C PRO A 268 -2.93 10.50 15.53
N ASN A 269 -3.11 11.53 14.70
CA ASN A 269 -4.38 11.82 14.02
C ASN A 269 -4.15 12.63 12.74
N ALA A 270 -5.19 12.75 11.92
CA ALA A 270 -5.19 13.56 10.70
C ALA A 270 -6.57 14.24 10.49
N PRO A 271 -6.98 15.19 11.35
CA PRO A 271 -8.28 15.87 11.25
C PRO A 271 -8.53 16.60 9.92
N GLY A 272 -7.48 16.99 9.20
CA GLY A 272 -7.59 17.59 7.86
C GLY A 272 -7.89 16.60 6.73
N ALA A 273 -7.90 15.29 7.01
CA ALA A 273 -8.25 14.25 6.07
C ALA A 273 -9.77 14.12 5.89
N GLU A 274 -10.22 13.49 4.79
CA GLU A 274 -11.64 13.17 4.62
C GLU A 274 -12.13 12.34 5.82
N PRO A 275 -13.35 12.63 6.34
CA PRO A 275 -13.87 11.90 7.50
C PRO A 275 -14.01 10.41 7.19
N GLU A 276 -13.75 9.59 8.20
CA GLU A 276 -13.97 8.14 8.16
C GLU A 276 -15.35 7.83 7.60
N ARG A 277 -15.40 7.02 6.55
CA ARG A 277 -16.65 6.67 5.88
C ARG A 277 -17.31 5.54 6.66
N GLU A 278 -18.61 5.66 6.93
CA GLU A 278 -19.36 4.63 7.65
C GLU A 278 -19.34 3.33 6.86
N HIS A 279 -18.94 2.25 7.53
CA HIS A 279 -18.94 0.91 6.94
C HIS A 279 -20.39 0.44 6.74
N THR A 280 -20.97 0.70 5.57
CA THR A 280 -22.19 0.00 5.15
C THR A 280 -21.80 -1.41 4.75
N ASP A 281 -22.27 -2.40 5.51
CA ASP A 281 -22.20 -3.80 5.11
C ASP A 281 -22.81 -3.94 3.71
N ASP A 282 -22.13 -4.65 2.81
CA ASP A 282 -22.72 -4.97 1.52
C ASP A 282 -24.06 -5.69 1.76
N PRO A 283 -25.14 -5.32 1.06
CA PRO A 283 -26.41 -5.99 1.23
C PRO A 283 -26.18 -7.47 0.98
N LYS A 284 -26.31 -8.29 2.03
CA LYS A 284 -26.16 -9.75 1.96
C LYS A 284 -26.97 -10.24 0.77
N GLY A 285 -26.27 -10.58 -0.31
CA GLY A 285 -26.91 -11.13 -1.50
C GLY A 285 -27.79 -12.29 -1.06
N SER A 286 -29.08 -12.20 -1.37
CA SER A 286 -30.08 -13.21 -1.05
C SER A 286 -29.48 -14.61 -1.23
N GLY A 287 -29.38 -15.38 -0.15
CA GLY A 287 -28.50 -16.55 0.04
C GLY A 287 -28.82 -17.80 -0.81
N TRP A 288 -29.32 -17.61 -2.03
CA TRP A 288 -29.52 -18.66 -3.01
C TRP A 288 -28.48 -18.51 -4.12
N SER A 289 -27.49 -19.39 -4.12
CA SER A 289 -26.61 -19.50 -5.28
C SER A 289 -27.45 -19.83 -6.52
N ALA A 290 -27.10 -19.26 -7.67
CA ALA A 290 -27.78 -19.53 -8.94
C ALA A 290 -27.93 -21.03 -9.22
N LEU A 291 -26.98 -21.83 -8.74
CA LEU A 291 -27.01 -23.29 -8.78
C LEU A 291 -28.17 -23.89 -7.98
N LYS A 292 -28.44 -23.40 -6.76
CA LYS A 292 -29.58 -23.84 -5.95
C LYS A 292 -30.91 -23.47 -6.59
N ILE A 293 -31.01 -22.26 -7.17
CA ILE A 293 -32.20 -21.83 -7.92
C ILE A 293 -32.41 -22.75 -9.13
N PHE A 294 -31.35 -23.02 -9.88
CA PHE A 294 -31.39 -23.89 -11.07
C PHE A 294 -31.88 -25.30 -10.75
N PHE A 295 -31.34 -25.94 -9.71
CA PHE A 295 -31.78 -27.28 -9.30
C PHE A 295 -33.22 -27.29 -8.78
N LEU A 296 -33.67 -26.21 -8.11
CA LEU A 296 -35.03 -26.13 -7.61
C LEU A 296 -36.06 -25.97 -8.75
N ILE A 297 -35.71 -25.23 -9.80
CA ILE A 297 -36.55 -25.13 -11.02
C ILE A 297 -36.65 -26.48 -11.71
N ILE A 298 -35.54 -27.20 -11.88
CA ILE A 298 -35.54 -28.55 -12.48
C ILE A 298 -36.43 -29.50 -11.67
N PHE A 299 -36.31 -29.48 -10.34
CA PHE A 299 -37.13 -30.31 -9.47
C PHE A 299 -38.62 -30.03 -9.65
N LEU A 300 -39.02 -28.76 -9.71
CA LEU A 300 -40.42 -28.37 -9.95
C LEU A 300 -40.93 -28.86 -11.31
N ILE A 301 -40.12 -28.77 -12.37
CA ILE A 301 -40.48 -29.26 -13.71
C ILE A 301 -40.70 -30.78 -13.68
N ILE A 302 -39.82 -31.54 -13.03
CA ILE A 302 -39.95 -33.00 -12.91
C ILE A 302 -41.24 -33.38 -12.17
N VAL A 303 -41.55 -32.67 -11.08
CA VAL A 303 -42.80 -32.90 -10.32
C VAL A 303 -44.02 -32.58 -11.18
N CYS A 304 -44.03 -31.45 -11.90
CA CYS A 304 -45.14 -31.10 -12.78
C CYS A 304 -45.36 -32.12 -13.91
N VAL A 305 -44.28 -32.60 -14.53
CA VAL A 305 -44.34 -33.65 -15.56
C VAL A 305 -44.84 -34.96 -14.95
N GLY A 306 -44.33 -35.35 -13.79
CA GLY A 306 -44.77 -36.55 -13.08
C GLY A 306 -46.26 -36.52 -12.73
N VAL A 307 -46.77 -35.39 -12.23
CA VAL A 307 -48.19 -35.18 -11.96
C VAL A 307 -49.00 -35.22 -13.25
N GLY A 308 -48.53 -34.59 -14.32
CA GLY A 308 -49.20 -34.60 -15.63
C GLY A 308 -49.33 -36.01 -16.21
N VAL A 309 -48.25 -36.79 -16.19
CA VAL A 309 -48.24 -38.19 -16.65
C VAL A 309 -49.11 -39.07 -15.76
N GLY A 310 -49.05 -38.89 -14.44
CA GLY A 310 -49.90 -39.60 -13.49
C GLY A 310 -51.38 -39.30 -13.70
N ALA A 311 -51.75 -38.04 -13.90
CA ALA A 311 -53.12 -37.62 -14.21
C ALA A 311 -53.58 -38.20 -15.55
N TYR A 312 -52.74 -38.17 -16.58
CA TYR A 312 -53.03 -38.77 -17.88
C TYR A 312 -53.32 -40.26 -17.77
N TYR A 313 -52.45 -41.03 -17.10
CA TYR A 313 -52.65 -42.47 -16.86
C TYR A 313 -53.91 -42.75 -16.04
N TYR A 314 -54.16 -41.96 -14.99
CA TYR A 314 -55.35 -42.10 -14.15
C TYR A 314 -56.63 -41.84 -14.95
N MET A 315 -56.67 -40.79 -15.77
CA MET A 315 -57.81 -40.46 -16.63
C MET A 315 -58.04 -41.53 -17.70
N ASN A 316 -56.97 -42.00 -18.36
CA ASN A 316 -57.06 -43.03 -19.39
C ASN A 316 -57.55 -44.38 -18.83
N ASN A 317 -57.03 -44.80 -17.67
CA ASN A 317 -57.50 -46.02 -17.01
C ASN A 317 -58.97 -45.90 -16.58
N ARG A 318 -59.41 -44.72 -16.14
CA ARG A 318 -60.82 -44.46 -15.80
C ARG A 318 -61.74 -44.52 -17.02
N GLN A 319 -61.28 -44.11 -18.20
CA GLN A 319 -62.02 -44.28 -19.45
C GLN A 319 -62.13 -45.76 -19.84
N TYR A 320 -61.04 -46.54 -19.71
CA TYR A 320 -61.02 -47.98 -20.00
C TYR A 320 -61.97 -48.78 -19.10
N GLN A 321 -62.14 -48.38 -17.85
CA GLN A 321 -63.11 -48.99 -16.92
C GLN A 321 -64.56 -48.63 -17.25
N ARG A 322 -64.83 -47.46 -17.85
CA ARG A 322 -66.18 -47.05 -18.27
C ARG A 322 -66.67 -47.77 -19.53
N THR A 323 -65.77 -48.19 -20.41
CA THR A 323 -66.10 -48.95 -21.64
C THR A 323 -66.33 -50.45 -21.41
N ARG A 324 -66.20 -50.96 -20.17
CA ARG A 324 -66.46 -52.36 -19.81
C ARG A 324 -67.90 -52.66 -19.37
N PHE A 325 -68.77 -51.65 -19.33
CA PHE A 325 -70.17 -51.76 -18.88
C PHE A 325 -71.19 -51.35 -19.96
N TYR A 326 -70.84 -51.46 -21.24
CA TYR A 326 -71.80 -51.44 -22.35
C TYR A 326 -71.68 -52.70 -23.19
#